data_AF-A0A7C3TNZ3-F1
#
_entry.id   AF-A0A7C3TNZ3-F1
#
_cell.length_a   1.000
_cell.length_b   1.000
_cell.length_c   1.000
_cell.angle_alpha   90.00
_cell.angle_beta   90.00
_cell.angle_gamma   90.00
#
_symmetry.space_group_name_H-M   'P 1'
#
loop_
_entity.id
_entity.type
_entity.pdbx_description
1 polymer ?
#
loop_
_entity_poly.entity_id
_entity_poly.type
_entity_poly.pdbx_seq_one_letter_code
_entity_poly.pdbx_strand_id
1 'polypeptide(L)'
;MNKYFSVIAAFLYKEIKTTYYYKFHSVIKFLFSLVQLVVFYYFCSLISKEYFKFLFFGLLFSKIFSYTTTVLIETIKQEQFSQTIYNILSLPYYELTVLMLNFFAKTILFFFDLTIFVFCSILFFGIKLNIAHIIFLIVFTTYTIIIFLWYTIIVCSLTFLIKKFEHFIYLLNSLIDILSGVYFPTTVLPKVLQNISCLLPTTYILSFLRETITLKTNYKLLVYPTICGTIFLPLSILLFNFILKKILKTGKLTTY
;
A
#
# COMPACT_ATOMS: atom_id res chain seq x y z
N MET A 1 6.32 22.54 -20.09
CA MET A 1 5.93 21.15 -19.74
C MET A 1 7.12 20.18 -19.68
N ASN A 2 8.15 20.29 -20.54
CA ASN A 2 9.31 19.37 -20.55
C ASN A 2 10.07 19.22 -19.22
N LYS A 3 10.16 20.29 -18.41
CA LYS A 3 10.93 20.27 -17.14
C LYS A 3 10.31 19.41 -16.03
N TYR A 4 8.98 19.29 -15.96
CA TYR A 4 8.33 18.44 -14.95
C TYR A 4 8.40 16.96 -15.34
N PHE A 5 8.26 16.66 -16.63
CA PHE A 5 8.39 15.31 -17.15
C PHE A 5 9.82 14.78 -16.97
N SER A 6 10.83 15.62 -17.21
CA SER A 6 12.22 15.25 -16.98
C SER A 6 12.52 14.96 -15.50
N VAL A 7 11.87 15.66 -14.58
CA VAL A 7 12.01 15.42 -13.13
C VAL A 7 11.39 14.07 -12.75
N ILE A 8 10.17 13.79 -13.20
CA ILE A 8 9.51 12.49 -12.95
C ILE A 8 10.35 11.34 -13.53
N ALA A 9 10.85 11.50 -14.75
CA ALA A 9 11.72 10.52 -15.39
C ALA A 9 13.04 10.30 -14.62
N ALA A 10 13.63 11.36 -14.05
CA ALA A 10 14.83 11.25 -13.23
C ALA A 10 14.58 10.47 -11.93
N PHE A 11 13.45 10.72 -11.25
CA PHE A 11 13.05 9.95 -10.08
C PHE A 11 12.77 8.48 -10.42
N LEU A 12 12.07 8.22 -11.52
CA LEU A 12 11.87 6.87 -12.02
C LEU A 12 13.18 6.15 -12.32
N TYR A 13 14.10 6.82 -13.02
CA TYR A 13 15.42 6.28 -13.31
C TYR A 13 16.20 5.97 -12.03
N LYS A 14 16.17 6.87 -11.04
CA LYS A 14 16.77 6.64 -9.72
C LYS A 14 16.19 5.40 -9.05
N GLU A 15 14.87 5.24 -9.03
CA GLU A 15 14.20 4.10 -8.40
C GLU A 15 14.48 2.78 -9.12
N ILE A 16 14.47 2.77 -10.46
CA ILE A 16 14.86 1.61 -11.27
C ILE A 16 16.30 1.21 -10.97
N LYS A 17 17.22 2.17 -10.95
CA LYS A 17 18.64 1.93 -10.68
C LYS A 17 18.85 1.42 -9.25
N THR A 18 18.13 1.96 -8.28
CA THR A 18 18.14 1.50 -6.89
C THR A 18 17.66 0.06 -6.80
N THR A 19 16.54 -0.26 -7.43
CA THR A 19 16.00 -1.63 -7.52
C THR A 19 16.99 -2.59 -8.18
N TYR A 20 17.70 -2.12 -9.22
CA TYR A 20 18.72 -2.90 -9.92
C TYR A 20 19.98 -3.15 -9.08
N TYR A 21 20.42 -2.21 -8.23
CA TYR A 21 21.54 -2.46 -7.33
C TYR A 21 21.14 -3.34 -6.15
N TYR A 22 19.92 -3.15 -5.63
CA TYR A 22 19.34 -3.95 -4.55
C TYR A 22 18.49 -5.12 -5.07
N LYS A 23 18.90 -5.75 -6.19
CA LYS A 23 18.18 -6.90 -6.80
C LYS A 23 17.85 -7.99 -5.78
N PHE A 24 18.80 -8.30 -4.90
CA PHE A 24 18.64 -9.35 -3.90
C PHE A 24 17.48 -9.04 -2.94
N HIS A 25 17.34 -7.78 -2.52
CA HIS A 25 16.22 -7.34 -1.68
C HIS A 25 14.87 -7.49 -2.38
N SER A 26 14.78 -7.05 -3.64
CA SER A 26 13.53 -7.17 -4.42
C SER A 26 13.16 -8.64 -4.69
N VAL A 27 14.15 -9.47 -5.03
CA VAL A 27 13.94 -10.91 -5.25
C VAL A 27 13.49 -11.60 -3.96
N ILE A 28 14.10 -11.29 -2.81
CA ILE A 28 13.69 -11.84 -1.51
C ILE A 28 12.27 -11.40 -1.16
N LYS A 29 11.93 -10.11 -1.29
CA LYS A 29 10.58 -9.61 -1.02
C LYS A 29 9.54 -10.34 -1.88
N PHE A 30 9.85 -10.55 -3.15
CA PHE A 30 8.98 -11.28 -4.08
C PHE A 30 8.84 -12.75 -3.67
N LEU A 31 9.95 -13.46 -3.44
CA LEU A 31 9.97 -14.86 -3.01
C LEU A 31 9.22 -15.06 -1.70
N PHE A 32 9.41 -14.17 -0.73
CA PHE A 32 8.69 -14.21 0.55
C PHE A 32 7.18 -14.14 0.33
N SER A 33 6.71 -13.24 -0.55
CA SER A 33 5.29 -13.14 -0.87
C SER A 33 4.74 -14.38 -1.59
N LEU A 34 5.55 -15.05 -2.43
CA LEU A 34 5.17 -16.31 -3.07
C LEU A 34 5.11 -17.46 -2.06
N VAL A 35 6.09 -17.58 -1.18
CA VAL A 35 6.10 -18.62 -0.13
C VAL A 35 4.88 -18.46 0.77
N GLN A 36 4.55 -17.23 1.19
CA GLN A 36 3.33 -16.95 1.96
C GLN A 36 2.08 -17.43 1.22
N LEU A 37 1.98 -17.16 -0.08
CA LEU A 37 0.85 -17.60 -0.90
C LEU A 37 0.78 -19.14 -0.98
N VAL A 38 1.91 -19.81 -1.19
CA VAL A 38 1.99 -21.28 -1.23
C VAL A 38 1.51 -21.88 0.09
N VAL A 39 1.97 -21.35 1.23
CA VAL A 39 1.55 -21.81 2.55
C VAL A 39 0.04 -21.67 2.73
N PHE A 40 -0.53 -20.51 2.39
CA PHE A 40 -1.98 -20.31 2.47
C PHE A 40 -2.76 -21.19 1.48
N TYR A 41 -2.22 -21.48 0.30
CA TYR A 41 -2.84 -22.40 -0.63
C TYR A 41 -2.97 -23.80 -0.04
N TYR A 42 -1.89 -24.35 0.51
CA TYR A 42 -1.92 -25.66 1.13
C TYR A 42 -2.78 -25.69 2.40
N PHE A 43 -2.82 -24.60 3.16
CA PHE A 43 -3.72 -24.51 4.32
C PHE A 43 -5.19 -24.51 3.88
N CYS A 44 -5.54 -23.73 2.86
CA CYS A 44 -6.90 -23.68 2.32
C CYS A 44 -7.31 -24.97 1.62
N SER A 45 -6.38 -25.69 0.99
CA SER A 45 -6.69 -26.96 0.33
C SER A 45 -7.11 -28.06 1.31
N LEU A 46 -6.72 -27.95 2.58
CA LEU A 46 -7.22 -28.80 3.66
C LEU A 46 -8.70 -28.53 4.00
N ILE A 47 -9.19 -27.31 3.74
CA ILE A 47 -10.56 -26.88 4.05
C ILE A 47 -11.43 -26.97 2.79
N SER A 48 -11.18 -26.12 1.79
CA SER A 48 -11.87 -26.12 0.50
C SER A 48 -11.14 -25.27 -0.55
N LYS A 49 -11.22 -25.67 -1.83
CA LYS A 49 -10.66 -24.90 -2.95
C LYS A 49 -11.36 -23.55 -3.17
N GLU A 50 -12.62 -23.42 -2.77
CA GLU A 50 -13.36 -22.16 -2.89
C GLU A 50 -12.89 -21.12 -1.87
N TYR A 51 -12.53 -21.56 -0.66
CA TYR A 51 -11.98 -20.69 0.36
C TYR A 51 -10.62 -20.09 -0.05
N PHE A 52 -9.82 -20.83 -0.84
CA PHE A 52 -8.60 -20.28 -1.40
C PHE A 52 -8.86 -19.05 -2.30
N LYS A 53 -9.90 -19.06 -3.14
CA LYS A 53 -10.24 -17.89 -3.97
C LYS A 53 -10.60 -16.69 -3.11
N PHE A 54 -11.38 -16.91 -2.05
CA PHE A 54 -11.74 -15.87 -1.09
C PHE A 54 -10.51 -15.25 -0.42
N LEU A 55 -9.58 -16.11 0.03
CA LEU A 55 -8.37 -15.69 0.73
C LEU A 55 -7.36 -15.04 -0.22
N PHE A 56 -7.20 -15.53 -1.45
CA PHE A 56 -6.33 -14.94 -2.46
C PHE A 56 -6.64 -13.47 -2.71
N PHE A 57 -7.93 -13.13 -2.87
CA PHE A 57 -8.36 -11.74 -3.04
C PHE A 57 -8.14 -10.89 -1.79
N GLY A 58 -8.25 -11.48 -0.61
CA GLY A 58 -7.84 -10.87 0.64
C GLY A 58 -6.34 -10.56 0.67
N LEU A 59 -5.49 -11.53 0.31
CA LEU A 59 -4.03 -11.36 0.27
C LEU A 59 -3.59 -10.34 -0.77
N LEU A 60 -4.25 -10.31 -1.94
CA LEU A 60 -4.02 -9.27 -2.94
C LEU A 60 -4.31 -7.88 -2.37
N PHE A 61 -5.45 -7.72 -1.70
CA PHE A 61 -5.81 -6.46 -1.04
C PHE A 61 -4.82 -6.08 0.06
N SER A 62 -4.44 -7.02 0.94
CA SER A 62 -3.43 -6.80 1.98
C SER A 62 -2.08 -6.39 1.37
N LYS A 63 -1.66 -7.00 0.26
CA LYS A 63 -0.44 -6.61 -0.46
C LYS A 63 -0.51 -5.17 -0.97
N ILE A 64 -1.64 -4.76 -1.56
CA ILE A 64 -1.87 -3.39 -2.04
C ILE A 64 -1.88 -2.40 -0.88
N PHE A 65 -2.62 -2.72 0.19
CA PHE A 65 -2.74 -1.86 1.36
C PHE A 65 -1.42 -1.74 2.13
N SER A 66 -0.72 -2.85 2.35
CA SER A 66 0.61 -2.82 2.97
C SER A 66 1.60 -1.99 2.16
N TYR A 67 1.56 -2.08 0.82
CA TYR A 67 2.38 -1.24 -0.03
C TYR A 67 2.10 0.26 0.14
N THR A 68 0.82 0.68 0.06
CA THR A 68 0.45 2.11 0.15
C THR A 68 0.90 2.74 1.47
N THR A 69 0.76 2.00 2.56
CA THR A 69 1.07 2.46 3.91
C THR A 69 2.56 2.54 4.20
N THR A 70 3.36 1.62 3.67
CA THR A 70 4.78 1.46 4.07
C THR A 70 5.79 2.08 3.11
N VAL A 71 5.42 2.31 1.84
CA VAL A 71 6.39 2.75 0.81
C VAL A 71 7.12 4.05 1.16
N LEU A 72 6.43 5.05 1.73
CA LEU A 72 7.08 6.30 2.13
C LEU A 72 7.95 6.13 3.38
N ILE A 73 7.58 5.23 4.30
CA ILE A 73 8.40 4.91 5.46
C ILE A 73 9.74 4.36 5.00
N GLU A 74 9.71 3.34 4.12
CA GLU A 74 10.91 2.72 3.59
C GLU A 74 11.78 3.74 2.86
N THR A 75 11.17 4.60 2.05
CA THR A 75 11.87 5.66 1.32
C THR A 75 12.57 6.64 2.27
N ILE A 76 11.86 7.17 3.26
CA ILE A 76 12.43 8.13 4.22
C ILE A 76 13.58 7.48 4.98
N LYS A 77 13.42 6.22 5.41
CA LYS A 77 14.44 5.52 6.17
C LYS A 77 15.69 5.21 5.36
N GLN A 78 15.52 4.82 4.10
CA GLN A 78 16.63 4.65 3.17
C GLN A 78 17.42 5.95 3.04
N GLU A 79 16.72 7.08 2.83
CA GLU A 79 17.33 8.39 2.66
C GLU A 79 17.94 8.96 3.95
N GLN A 80 17.37 8.64 5.12
CA GLN A 80 17.96 8.96 6.42
C GLN A 80 19.23 8.15 6.67
N PHE A 81 19.20 6.86 6.35
CA PHE A 81 20.35 5.97 6.52
C PHE A 81 21.53 6.37 5.61
N SER A 82 21.25 6.75 4.37
CA SER A 82 22.26 7.30 3.45
C SER A 82 22.62 8.76 3.71
N GLN A 83 22.03 9.41 4.72
CA GLN A 83 22.22 10.83 5.07
C GLN A 83 21.90 11.81 3.92
N THR A 84 21.20 11.35 2.89
CA THR A 84 20.84 12.14 1.70
C THR A 84 19.50 12.87 1.87
N ILE A 85 18.82 12.70 2.99
CA ILE A 85 17.52 13.33 3.20
C ILE A 85 17.59 14.86 3.18
N TYR A 86 18.68 15.46 3.66
CA TYR A 86 18.87 16.91 3.56
C TYR A 86 19.00 17.37 2.12
N ASN A 87 19.64 16.58 1.25
CA ASN A 87 19.78 16.90 -0.17
C ASN A 87 18.40 16.91 -0.84
N ILE A 88 17.56 15.94 -0.49
CA ILE A 88 16.17 15.85 -0.99
C ILE A 88 15.33 17.04 -0.50
N LEU A 89 15.46 17.40 0.78
CA LEU A 89 14.71 18.52 1.37
C LEU A 89 15.25 19.89 0.92
N SER A 90 16.51 19.97 0.46
CA SER A 90 17.13 21.19 -0.07
C SER A 90 16.76 21.50 -1.52
N LEU A 91 16.04 20.59 -2.20
CA LEU A 91 15.57 20.83 -3.56
C LEU A 91 14.67 22.07 -3.61
N PRO A 92 14.63 22.80 -4.74
CA PRO A 92 13.81 24.01 -4.90
C PRO A 92 12.30 23.72 -5.02
N TYR A 93 11.85 22.55 -4.54
CA TYR A 93 10.47 22.07 -4.58
C TYR A 93 9.96 21.88 -3.16
N TYR A 94 8.64 21.96 -2.97
CA TYR A 94 8.02 21.62 -1.68
C TYR A 94 8.36 20.18 -1.26
N GLU A 95 8.61 19.97 0.02
CA GLU A 95 9.11 18.69 0.52
C GLU A 95 8.11 17.55 0.29
N LEU A 96 6.82 17.86 0.42
CA LEU A 96 5.74 16.93 0.12
C LEU A 96 5.71 16.53 -1.36
N THR A 97 6.00 17.45 -2.29
CA THR A 97 5.96 17.13 -3.72
C THR A 97 7.09 16.20 -4.11
N VAL A 98 8.28 16.37 -3.52
CA VAL A 98 9.41 15.46 -3.73
C VAL A 98 9.10 14.05 -3.21
N LEU A 99 8.51 13.94 -2.02
CA LEU A 99 8.09 12.65 -1.47
C LEU A 99 6.99 11.99 -2.31
N MET A 100 6.04 12.76 -2.82
CA MET A 100 5.01 12.25 -3.74
C MET A 100 5.60 11.80 -5.07
N LEU A 101 6.62 12.47 -5.60
CA LEU A 101 7.32 12.02 -6.81
C LEU A 101 7.99 10.65 -6.60
N ASN A 102 8.66 10.45 -5.46
CA ASN A 102 9.19 9.13 -5.08
C ASN A 102 8.07 8.09 -4.97
N PHE A 103 6.95 8.45 -4.33
CA PHE A 103 5.77 7.58 -4.22
C PHE A 103 5.27 7.15 -5.60
N PHE A 104 5.04 8.10 -6.51
CA PHE A 104 4.61 7.82 -7.88
C PHE A 104 5.60 6.93 -8.63
N ALA A 105 6.90 7.22 -8.54
CA ALA A 105 7.93 6.40 -9.17
C ALA A 105 7.90 4.94 -8.67
N LYS A 106 7.81 4.74 -7.35
CA LYS A 106 7.69 3.40 -6.75
C LYS A 106 6.36 2.72 -7.07
N THR A 107 5.25 3.47 -7.22
CA THR A 107 3.95 2.85 -7.56
C THR A 107 3.99 2.20 -8.93
N ILE A 108 4.71 2.78 -9.89
CA ILE A 108 4.88 2.20 -11.23
C ILE A 108 5.59 0.85 -11.13
N LEU A 109 6.69 0.76 -10.35
CA LEU A 109 7.38 -0.50 -10.09
C LEU A 109 6.47 -1.51 -9.36
N PHE A 110 5.67 -1.05 -8.41
CA PHE A 110 4.71 -1.90 -7.71
C PHE A 110 3.64 -2.52 -8.62
N PHE A 111 3.18 -1.80 -9.65
CA PHE A 111 2.29 -2.38 -10.67
C PHE A 111 2.97 -3.55 -11.41
N PHE A 112 4.26 -3.44 -11.72
CA PHE A 112 5.01 -4.57 -12.28
C PHE A 112 5.10 -5.74 -11.28
N ASP A 113 5.42 -5.48 -10.01
CA ASP A 113 5.48 -6.54 -8.99
C ASP A 113 4.12 -7.23 -8.77
N LEU A 114 3.03 -6.46 -8.81
CA LEU A 114 1.68 -6.99 -8.69
C LEU A 114 1.27 -7.83 -9.90
N THR A 115 1.59 -7.40 -11.12
CA THR A 115 1.26 -8.16 -12.33
C THR A 115 2.01 -9.49 -12.35
N ILE A 116 3.29 -9.51 -11.99
CA ILE A 116 4.07 -10.74 -11.83
C ILE A 116 3.45 -11.62 -10.74
N PHE A 117 3.09 -11.05 -9.59
CA PHE A 117 2.46 -11.80 -8.50
C PHE A 117 1.13 -12.46 -8.92
N VAL A 118 0.24 -11.73 -9.60
CA VAL A 118 -1.03 -12.27 -10.13
C VAL A 118 -0.76 -13.34 -11.19
N PHE A 119 0.20 -13.10 -12.09
CA PHE A 119 0.57 -14.06 -13.13
C PHE A 119 1.08 -15.39 -12.54
N CYS A 120 2.01 -15.33 -11.59
CA CYS A 120 2.46 -16.52 -10.84
C CYS A 120 1.28 -17.21 -10.15
N SER A 121 0.35 -16.44 -9.59
CA SER A 121 -0.80 -17.00 -8.88
C SER A 121 -1.75 -17.77 -9.81
N ILE A 122 -1.97 -17.28 -11.03
CA ILE A 122 -2.75 -17.96 -12.06
C ILE A 122 -2.06 -19.27 -12.47
N LEU A 123 -0.74 -19.23 -12.70
CA LEU A 123 0.03 -20.40 -13.14
C LEU A 123 0.09 -21.52 -12.09
N PHE A 124 0.39 -21.19 -10.84
CA PHE A 124 0.63 -22.18 -9.79
C PHE A 124 -0.65 -22.68 -9.10
N PHE A 125 -1.69 -21.85 -9.02
CA PHE A 125 -2.89 -22.17 -8.21
C PHE A 125 -4.17 -22.33 -9.03
N GLY A 126 -4.10 -22.23 -10.36
CA GLY A 126 -5.22 -22.51 -11.27
C GLY A 126 -6.38 -21.52 -11.13
N ILE A 127 -6.10 -20.27 -10.73
CA ILE A 127 -7.11 -19.23 -10.61
C ILE A 127 -7.52 -18.78 -12.02
N LYS A 128 -8.78 -19.02 -12.39
CA LYS A 128 -9.32 -18.57 -13.67
C LYS A 128 -9.63 -17.07 -13.61
N LEU A 129 -8.74 -16.24 -14.16
CA LEU A 129 -8.94 -14.81 -14.34
C LEU A 129 -8.99 -14.47 -15.83
N ASN A 130 -10.12 -13.95 -16.28
CA ASN A 130 -10.29 -13.33 -17.59
C ASN A 130 -9.57 -11.97 -17.66
N ILE A 131 -9.31 -11.50 -18.88
CA ILE A 131 -8.70 -10.18 -19.18
C ILE A 131 -9.46 -9.04 -18.49
N ALA A 132 -10.80 -9.12 -18.47
CA ALA A 132 -11.65 -8.15 -17.78
C ALA A 132 -11.34 -8.04 -16.27
N HIS A 133 -11.03 -9.15 -15.61
CA HIS A 133 -10.64 -9.14 -14.20
C HIS A 133 -9.26 -8.52 -13.98
N ILE A 134 -8.33 -8.70 -14.92
CA ILE A 134 -7.00 -8.08 -14.84
C ILE A 134 -7.11 -6.56 -14.96
N ILE A 135 -7.88 -6.08 -15.94
CA ILE A 135 -8.15 -4.64 -16.10
C ILE A 135 -8.82 -4.08 -14.84
N PHE A 136 -9.82 -4.80 -14.31
CA PHE A 136 -10.48 -4.41 -13.06
C PHE A 136 -9.49 -4.34 -11.89
N LEU A 137 -8.58 -5.29 -11.73
CA LEU A 137 -7.58 -5.28 -10.66
C LEU A 137 -6.65 -4.06 -10.76
N ILE A 138 -6.28 -3.64 -11.97
CA ILE A 138 -5.46 -2.44 -12.18
C ILE A 138 -6.23 -1.19 -11.72
N VAL A 139 -7.48 -1.03 -12.17
CA VAL A 139 -8.35 0.10 -11.78
C VAL A 139 -8.65 0.10 -10.29
N PHE A 140 -8.87 -1.07 -9.70
CA PHE A 140 -9.06 -1.23 -8.28
C PHE A 140 -7.80 -0.83 -7.50
N THR A 141 -6.63 -1.26 -7.96
CA THR A 141 -5.36 -0.92 -7.32
C THR A 141 -5.09 0.58 -7.38
N THR A 142 -5.31 1.24 -8.53
CA THR A 142 -5.17 2.70 -8.62
C THR A 142 -6.13 3.42 -7.68
N TYR A 143 -7.40 3.00 -7.66
CA TYR A 143 -8.42 3.56 -6.78
C TYR A 143 -8.06 3.43 -5.29
N THR A 144 -7.63 2.25 -4.86
CA THR A 144 -7.23 2.01 -3.47
C THR A 144 -6.00 2.83 -3.08
N ILE A 145 -5.00 2.92 -3.96
CA ILE A 145 -3.83 3.78 -3.76
C ILE A 145 -4.26 5.23 -3.55
N ILE A 146 -5.11 5.76 -4.43
CA ILE A 146 -5.57 7.17 -4.37
C ILE A 146 -6.33 7.43 -3.07
N ILE A 147 -7.24 6.54 -2.69
CA ILE A 147 -8.04 6.72 -1.47
C ILE A 147 -7.18 6.66 -0.22
N PHE A 148 -6.13 5.83 -0.18
CA PHE A 148 -5.28 5.73 1.00
C PHE A 148 -4.09 6.70 1.01
N LEU A 149 -4.00 7.63 0.05
CA LEU A 149 -2.96 8.67 0.06
C LEU A 149 -2.97 9.49 1.35
N TRP A 150 -4.15 9.79 1.93
CA TRP A 150 -4.21 10.51 3.20
C TRP A 150 -3.48 9.75 4.31
N TYR A 151 -3.67 8.44 4.38
CA TYR A 151 -3.05 7.59 5.39
C TYR A 151 -1.53 7.56 5.18
N THR A 152 -1.09 7.37 3.92
CA THR A 152 0.32 7.41 3.53
C THR A 152 1.00 8.72 3.95
N ILE A 153 0.32 9.87 3.77
CA ILE A 153 0.83 11.20 4.18
C ILE A 153 0.93 11.32 5.70
N ILE A 154 -0.09 10.88 6.45
CA ILE A 154 -0.05 10.89 7.93
C ILE A 154 1.12 10.04 8.41
N VAL A 155 1.23 8.81 7.91
CA VAL A 155 2.32 7.90 8.30
C VAL A 155 3.69 8.52 8.00
N CYS A 156 3.85 9.08 6.80
CA CYS A 156 5.05 9.81 6.38
C CYS A 156 5.38 11.00 7.30
N SER A 157 4.39 11.74 7.78
CA SER A 157 4.65 12.84 8.72
C SER A 157 5.13 12.31 10.08
N LEU A 158 4.54 11.22 10.57
CA LEU A 158 4.83 10.65 11.88
C LEU A 158 6.17 9.91 11.91
N THR A 159 6.65 9.36 10.80
CA THR A 159 7.98 8.74 10.73
C THR A 159 9.10 9.73 11.02
N PHE A 160 8.93 11.02 10.71
CA PHE A 160 9.92 12.02 11.07
C PHE A 160 9.94 12.32 12.58
N LEU A 161 8.84 12.11 13.30
CA LEU A 161 8.75 12.34 14.75
C LEU A 161 9.15 11.11 15.57
N ILE A 162 8.70 9.93 15.14
CA ILE A 162 8.74 8.71 15.95
C ILE A 162 9.81 7.77 15.39
N LYS A 163 10.79 7.47 16.24
CA LYS A 163 11.83 6.48 15.94
C LYS A 163 11.21 5.10 15.79
N LYS A 164 11.67 4.33 14.79
CA LYS A 164 11.20 2.96 14.51
C LYS A 164 9.69 2.83 14.27
N PHE A 165 9.02 3.88 13.81
CA PHE A 165 7.56 3.90 13.54
C PHE A 165 7.08 2.79 12.58
N GLU A 166 7.95 2.27 11.72
CA GLU A 166 7.63 1.13 10.84
C GLU A 166 7.02 -0.07 11.59
N HIS A 167 7.54 -0.42 12.78
CA HIS A 167 7.09 -1.59 13.52
C HIS A 167 5.65 -1.41 13.99
N PHE A 168 5.33 -0.19 14.42
CA PHE A 168 3.98 0.18 14.79
C PHE A 168 3.02 0.14 13.59
N ILE A 169 3.46 0.59 12.42
CA ILE A 169 2.65 0.50 11.19
C ILE A 169 2.47 -0.94 10.73
N TYR A 170 3.49 -1.79 10.81
CA TYR A 170 3.33 -3.22 10.50
C TYR A 170 2.32 -3.89 11.44
N LEU A 171 2.36 -3.58 12.74
CA LEU A 171 1.37 -4.05 13.70
C LEU A 171 -0.03 -3.54 13.35
N LEU A 172 -0.19 -2.24 13.09
CA LEU A 172 -1.47 -1.66 12.70
C LEU A 172 -2.03 -2.29 11.43
N ASN A 173 -1.21 -2.47 10.40
CA ASN A 173 -1.61 -3.12 9.15
C ASN A 173 -2.09 -4.55 9.41
N SER A 174 -1.39 -5.32 10.26
CA SER A 174 -1.80 -6.68 10.61
C SER A 174 -3.16 -6.71 11.31
N LEU A 175 -3.44 -5.75 12.19
CA LEU A 175 -4.75 -5.60 12.84
C LEU A 175 -5.84 -5.21 11.83
N ILE A 176 -5.54 -4.28 10.93
CA ILE A 176 -6.48 -3.84 9.88
C ILE A 176 -6.79 -4.99 8.93
N ASP A 177 -5.83 -5.84 8.58
CA ASP A 177 -6.06 -7.02 7.73
C ASP A 177 -7.03 -8.02 8.41
N ILE A 178 -6.84 -8.27 9.70
CA ILE A 178 -7.74 -9.12 10.50
C ILE A 178 -9.15 -8.52 10.54
N LEU A 179 -9.25 -7.23 10.87
CA LEU A 179 -10.54 -6.55 11.04
C LEU A 179 -11.27 -6.30 9.72
N SER A 180 -10.56 -6.10 8.61
CA SER A 180 -11.15 -5.88 7.29
C SER A 180 -11.69 -7.15 6.62
N GLY A 181 -11.40 -8.32 7.21
CA GLY A 181 -11.84 -9.61 6.71
C GLY A 181 -10.98 -10.16 5.57
N VAL A 182 -9.67 -9.86 5.58
CA VAL A 182 -8.71 -10.41 4.62
C VAL A 182 -8.68 -11.94 4.68
N TYR A 183 -8.50 -12.49 5.88
CA TYR A 183 -8.35 -13.93 6.09
C TYR A 183 -9.70 -14.65 6.20
N PHE A 184 -10.67 -14.06 6.87
CA PHE A 184 -11.98 -14.66 7.13
C PHE A 184 -13.09 -13.61 6.99
N PRO A 185 -14.35 -14.02 6.72
CA PRO A 185 -15.45 -13.08 6.63
C PRO A 185 -15.68 -12.37 7.97
N THR A 186 -16.07 -11.10 7.91
CA THR A 186 -16.28 -10.25 9.09
C THR A 186 -17.44 -10.71 9.97
N THR A 187 -18.32 -11.59 9.46
CA THR A 187 -19.43 -12.20 10.21
C THR A 187 -18.99 -13.20 11.28
N VAL A 188 -17.76 -13.70 11.21
CA VAL A 188 -17.20 -14.65 12.20
C VAL A 188 -16.61 -13.91 13.40
N LEU A 189 -16.38 -12.60 13.29
CA LEU A 189 -15.85 -11.79 14.38
C LEU A 189 -16.87 -11.65 15.53
N PRO A 190 -16.41 -11.53 16.78
CA PRO A 190 -17.30 -11.17 17.89
C PRO A 190 -17.91 -9.79 17.64
N LYS A 191 -19.13 -9.55 18.15
CA LYS A 191 -19.95 -8.34 17.88
C LYS A 191 -19.18 -7.02 18.03
N VAL A 192 -18.30 -6.92 19.03
CA VAL A 192 -17.47 -5.72 19.26
C VAL A 192 -16.51 -5.46 18.08
N LEU A 193 -15.82 -6.50 17.60
CA LEU A 193 -14.88 -6.39 16.49
C LEU A 193 -15.62 -6.18 15.15
N GLN A 194 -16.83 -6.72 15.02
CA GLN A 194 -17.68 -6.48 13.85
C GLN A 194 -18.04 -4.99 13.72
N ASN A 195 -18.40 -4.31 14.81
CA ASN A 195 -18.68 -2.87 14.79
C ASN A 195 -17.44 -2.05 14.37
N ILE A 196 -16.25 -2.44 14.85
CA ILE A 196 -14.99 -1.79 14.45
C ILE A 196 -14.71 -2.03 12.97
N SER A 197 -14.93 -3.25 12.48
CA SER A 197 -14.79 -3.61 11.07
C SER A 197 -15.66 -2.75 10.16
N CYS A 198 -16.90 -2.44 10.56
CA CYS A 198 -17.80 -1.55 9.84
C CYS A 198 -17.34 -0.08 9.80
N LEU A 199 -16.44 0.34 10.69
CA LEU A 199 -15.88 1.70 10.65
C LEU A 199 -14.69 1.80 9.68
N LEU A 200 -14.10 0.66 9.29
CA LEU A 200 -12.90 0.65 8.48
C LEU A 200 -13.23 0.78 6.99
N PRO A 201 -12.68 1.78 6.27
CA PRO A 201 -12.88 1.90 4.82
C PRO A 201 -12.29 0.71 4.05
N THR A 202 -11.30 0.03 4.62
CA THR A 202 -10.68 -1.18 4.05
C THR A 202 -11.68 -2.33 3.89
N THR A 203 -12.60 -2.50 4.84
CA THR A 203 -13.64 -3.54 4.81
C THR A 203 -14.55 -3.40 3.58
N TYR A 204 -14.99 -2.18 3.30
CA TYR A 204 -15.87 -1.90 2.16
C TYR A 204 -15.14 -2.06 0.82
N ILE A 205 -13.88 -1.62 0.75
CA ILE A 205 -13.04 -1.77 -0.44
C ILE A 205 -12.80 -3.26 -0.75
N LEU A 206 -12.46 -4.07 0.25
CA LEU A 206 -12.26 -5.51 0.06
C LEU A 206 -13.55 -6.21 -0.34
N SER A 207 -14.68 -5.83 0.28
CA SER A 207 -16.00 -6.37 -0.08
C SER A 207 -16.34 -6.06 -1.53
N PHE A 208 -16.09 -4.83 -2.00
CA PHE A 208 -16.31 -4.43 -3.39
C PHE A 208 -15.46 -5.25 -4.37
N LEU A 209 -14.20 -5.52 -4.04
CA LEU A 209 -13.33 -6.36 -4.86
C LEU A 209 -13.90 -7.78 -5.02
N ARG A 210 -14.33 -8.40 -3.92
CA ARG A 210 -14.88 -9.77 -3.93
C ARG A 210 -16.21 -9.85 -4.68
N GLU A 211 -17.08 -8.87 -4.47
CA GLU A 211 -18.38 -8.78 -5.12
C GLU A 211 -18.26 -8.62 -6.64
N THR A 212 -17.34 -7.75 -7.09
CA THR A 212 -17.14 -7.47 -8.52
C THR A 212 -16.61 -8.68 -9.29
N ILE A 213 -15.72 -9.46 -8.67
CA ILE A 213 -15.19 -10.67 -9.30
C ILE A 213 -16.24 -11.78 -9.39
N THR A 214 -17.23 -11.75 -8.50
CA THR A 214 -18.40 -12.64 -8.53
C THR A 214 -19.54 -12.09 -9.41
N LEU A 215 -19.27 -11.06 -10.23
CA LEU A 215 -20.22 -10.38 -11.13
C LEU A 215 -21.41 -9.70 -10.42
N LYS A 216 -21.34 -9.49 -9.11
CA LYS A 216 -22.32 -8.72 -8.34
C LYS A 216 -21.70 -7.36 -8.06
N THR A 217 -21.89 -6.35 -8.91
CA THR A 217 -21.25 -5.04 -8.67
C THR A 217 -22.11 -4.14 -7.79
N ASN A 218 -21.67 -3.86 -6.57
CA ASN A 218 -22.32 -2.87 -5.70
C ASN A 218 -21.43 -1.64 -5.48
N TYR A 219 -21.62 -0.63 -6.32
CA TYR A 219 -20.85 0.62 -6.24
C TYR A 219 -21.12 1.42 -4.95
N LYS A 220 -22.20 1.14 -4.22
CA LYS A 220 -22.49 1.83 -2.94
C LYS A 220 -21.40 1.59 -1.89
N LEU A 221 -20.70 0.47 -1.97
CA LEU A 221 -19.58 0.15 -1.07
C LEU A 221 -18.41 1.14 -1.22
N LEU A 222 -18.30 1.84 -2.35
CA LEU A 222 -17.23 2.81 -2.61
C LEU A 222 -17.51 4.20 -2.04
N VAL A 223 -18.77 4.50 -1.68
CA VAL A 223 -19.18 5.81 -1.19
C VAL A 223 -18.50 6.14 0.14
N TYR A 224 -18.52 5.21 1.10
CA TYR A 224 -17.91 5.47 2.41
C TYR A 224 -16.38 5.66 2.32
N PRO A 225 -15.61 4.76 1.68
CA PRO A 225 -14.16 4.96 1.52
C PRO A 225 -13.78 6.22 0.74
N THR A 226 -14.54 6.60 -0.30
CA THR A 226 -14.26 7.83 -1.05
C THR A 226 -14.46 9.07 -0.20
N ILE A 227 -15.55 9.14 0.59
CA ILE A 227 -15.81 10.25 1.51
C ILE A 227 -14.70 10.35 2.57
N CYS A 228 -14.29 9.23 3.16
CA CYS A 228 -13.15 9.23 4.07
C CYS A 228 -11.89 9.75 3.38
N GLY A 229 -11.59 9.23 2.18
CA GLY A 229 -10.42 9.64 1.41
C GLY A 229 -10.38 11.14 1.12
N THR A 230 -11.49 11.72 0.66
CA THR A 230 -11.57 13.14 0.30
C THR A 230 -11.50 14.07 1.50
N ILE A 231 -12.08 13.68 2.65
CA ILE A 231 -12.07 14.49 3.87
C ILE A 231 -10.72 14.41 4.59
N PHE A 232 -10.11 13.23 4.68
CA PHE A 232 -8.86 13.06 5.42
C PHE A 232 -7.62 13.53 4.65
N LEU A 233 -7.69 13.62 3.32
CA LEU A 233 -6.57 14.10 2.49
C LEU A 233 -6.14 15.54 2.79
N PRO A 234 -7.02 16.55 2.84
CA PRO A 234 -6.58 17.90 3.23
C PRO A 234 -6.06 17.94 4.67
N LEU A 235 -6.68 17.18 5.58
CA LEU A 235 -6.26 17.10 6.97
C LEU A 235 -4.84 16.52 7.11
N SER A 236 -4.51 15.49 6.33
CA SER A 236 -3.18 14.88 6.35
C SER A 236 -2.10 15.82 5.85
N ILE A 237 -2.39 16.62 4.81
CA ILE A 237 -1.45 17.63 4.28
C ILE A 237 -1.19 18.73 5.32
N LEU A 238 -2.22 19.20 6.01
CA LEU A 238 -2.07 20.20 7.08
C LEU A 238 -1.20 19.65 8.22
N LEU A 239 -1.46 18.42 8.64
CA LEU A 239 -0.70 17.74 9.68
C LEU A 239 0.77 17.51 9.25
N PHE A 240 1.01 17.11 8.00
CA PHE A 240 2.36 16.98 7.44
C PHE A 240 3.12 18.30 7.50
N ASN A 241 2.53 19.40 7.01
CA ASN A 241 3.17 20.71 7.01
C ASN A 241 3.48 21.21 8.42
N PHE A 242 2.58 20.96 9.38
CA PHE A 242 2.78 21.32 10.78
C PHE A 242 3.97 20.56 11.39
N ILE A 243 4.01 19.24 11.20
CA ILE A 243 5.07 18.40 11.74
C ILE A 243 6.42 18.74 11.10
N LEU A 244 6.47 18.88 9.78
CA LEU A 244 7.70 19.17 9.07
C LEU A 244 8.32 20.50 9.55
N LYS A 245 7.51 21.57 9.67
CA LYS A 245 7.96 22.85 10.21
C LYS A 245 8.53 22.74 11.61
N LYS A 246 7.92 21.91 12.48
CA LYS A 246 8.41 21.67 13.84
C LYS A 246 9.76 20.96 13.85
N ILE A 247 9.96 20.01 12.93
CA ILE A 247 11.18 19.21 12.85
C ILE A 247 12.33 20.01 12.23
N LEU A 248 12.07 20.77 11.18
CA LEU A 248 13.06 21.67 10.57
C LEU A 248 13.61 22.67 11.60
N LYS A 249 12.77 23.19 12.49
CA LYS A 249 13.20 24.08 13.59
C LYS A 249 14.06 23.41 14.66
N THR A 250 13.90 22.10 14.87
CA THR A 250 14.60 21.36 15.93
C THR A 250 15.86 20.65 15.43
N GLY A 251 16.10 20.60 14.12
CA GLY A 251 17.29 20.00 13.51
C GLY A 251 17.36 18.47 13.57
N LYS A 252 16.33 17.78 14.10
CA LYS A 252 16.33 16.34 14.38
C LYS A 252 15.98 15.43 13.17
N LEU A 253 16.38 15.82 11.96
CA LEU A 253 15.99 15.10 10.73
C LEU A 253 16.74 13.77 10.52
N THR A 254 17.94 13.64 11.08
CA THR A 254 18.83 12.46 10.92
C THR A 254 18.91 11.56 12.14
N THR A 255 18.32 11.96 13.26
CA THR A 255 18.48 11.20 14.51
C THR A 255 17.57 9.97 14.51
N TYR A 256 18.16 8.81 14.23
CA TYR A 256 17.57 7.47 14.36
C TYR A 256 17.21 7.10 15.79
#